data_AF-A0A920GXK9-F1
#
_entry.id   AF-A0A920GXK9-F1
#
_cell.length_a   1.000
_cell.length_b   1.000
_cell.length_c   1.000
_cell.angle_alpha   90.00
_cell.angle_beta   90.00
_cell.angle_gamma   90.00
#
_symmetry.space_group_name_H-M   'P 1'
#
loop_
_entity.id
_entity.type
_entity.pdbx_description
1 polymer ?
#
loop_
_entity_poly.entity_id
_entity_poly.type
_entity_poly.pdbx_seq_one_letter_code
_entity_poly.pdbx_strand_id
1 'polypeptide(L)'
;MKKLTNNSSLYDILKRPGVLYKNLPAAEEAVPPNVIDEIEASVKYEGYIKRQKADIERLQRNENTPIPKNIDYKNVVGLSNEVKQKLSEAQPESIARASRLPGITPAAISLLMVHIKKHRKAVGE
;
A
#
# COMPACT_ATOMS: atom_id res chain seq x y z
N MET A 1 -21.19 -16.89 18.71
CA MET A 1 -21.57 -15.76 17.85
C MET A 1 -22.00 -14.59 18.72
N LYS A 2 -21.36 -13.41 18.58
CA LYS A 2 -21.69 -12.22 19.38
C LYS A 2 -23.05 -11.65 18.89
N LYS A 3 -24.04 -11.53 19.79
CA LYS A 3 -25.37 -10.96 19.47
C LYS A 3 -25.22 -9.58 18.83
N LEU A 4 -25.93 -9.32 17.74
CA LEU A 4 -26.00 -7.99 17.12
C LEU A 4 -26.84 -7.09 18.03
N THR A 5 -26.22 -6.08 18.63
CA THR A 5 -26.88 -5.10 19.50
C THR A 5 -27.05 -3.73 18.84
N ASN A 6 -26.65 -3.56 17.57
CA ASN A 6 -26.75 -2.31 16.81
C ASN A 6 -27.32 -2.55 15.39
N ASN A 7 -28.06 -1.57 14.86
CA ASN A 7 -28.45 -1.45 13.44
C ASN A 7 -27.20 -1.58 12.53
N SER A 8 -26.87 -2.80 12.12
CA SER A 8 -25.75 -3.10 11.23
C SER A 8 -26.30 -3.31 9.82
N SER A 9 -25.73 -2.66 8.82
CA SER A 9 -26.15 -2.89 7.43
C SER A 9 -25.75 -4.30 6.98
N LEU A 10 -26.42 -4.84 5.96
CA LEU A 10 -26.02 -6.11 5.33
C LEU A 10 -24.56 -6.07 4.83
N TYR A 11 -24.13 -4.89 4.38
CA TYR A 11 -22.76 -4.60 3.99
C TYR A 11 -21.77 -4.74 5.18
N ASP A 12 -22.10 -4.20 6.36
CA ASP A 12 -21.26 -4.34 7.56
C ASP A 12 -21.18 -5.79 8.05
N ILE A 13 -22.26 -6.55 7.87
CA ILE A 13 -22.30 -7.98 8.19
C ILE A 13 -21.40 -8.75 7.21
N LEU A 14 -21.46 -8.43 5.92
CA LEU A 14 -20.66 -9.07 4.88
C LEU A 14 -19.16 -8.75 5.02
N LYS A 15 -18.77 -7.66 5.69
CA LYS A 15 -17.36 -7.40 6.03
C LYS A 15 -16.76 -8.40 7.03
N ARG A 16 -17.57 -9.12 7.81
CA ARG A 16 -17.07 -10.01 8.86
C ARG A 16 -16.34 -11.23 8.28
N PRO A 17 -15.25 -11.70 8.91
CA PRO A 17 -14.56 -12.92 8.48
C PRO A 17 -15.52 -14.12 8.44
N GLY A 18 -15.45 -14.91 7.35
CA GLY A 18 -16.26 -16.12 7.18
C GLY A 18 -17.74 -15.93 6.86
N VAL A 19 -18.23 -14.68 6.77
CA VAL A 19 -19.60 -14.40 6.31
C VAL A 19 -19.63 -14.35 4.79
N LEU A 20 -20.51 -15.13 4.18
CA LEU A 20 -20.78 -15.14 2.74
C LEU A 20 -22.14 -14.50 2.48
N TYR A 21 -22.39 -14.10 1.23
CA TYR A 21 -23.65 -13.53 0.76
C TYR A 21 -24.83 -14.43 1.13
N LYS A 22 -24.69 -15.75 0.97
CA LYS A 22 -25.71 -16.75 1.36
C LYS A 22 -26.06 -16.77 2.86
N ASN A 23 -25.26 -16.14 3.71
CA ASN A 23 -25.55 -16.01 5.13
C ASN A 23 -26.37 -14.76 5.45
N LEU A 24 -26.64 -13.91 4.47
CA LEU A 24 -27.43 -12.70 4.63
C LEU A 24 -28.93 -13.03 4.53
N PRO A 25 -29.78 -12.35 5.31
CA PRO A 25 -31.24 -12.57 5.27
C PRO A 25 -31.91 -12.21 3.93
N ALA A 26 -31.23 -11.49 3.03
CA ALA A 26 -31.73 -11.14 1.69
C ALA A 26 -31.21 -12.10 0.58
N ALA A 27 -30.51 -13.18 0.94
CA ALA A 27 -29.89 -14.08 -0.03
C ALA A 27 -30.89 -14.92 -0.86
N GLU A 28 -32.20 -14.84 -0.55
CA GLU A 28 -33.27 -15.55 -1.24
C GLU A 28 -33.70 -14.88 -2.55
N GLU A 29 -33.32 -13.61 -2.77
CA GLU A 29 -33.46 -12.99 -4.09
C GLU A 29 -32.54 -13.67 -5.11
N ALA A 30 -33.07 -13.98 -6.30
CA ALA A 30 -32.33 -14.65 -7.37
C ALA A 30 -31.27 -13.71 -7.97
N VAL A 31 -30.17 -13.52 -7.25
CA VAL A 31 -28.99 -12.77 -7.72
C VAL A 31 -28.09 -13.73 -8.51
N PRO A 32 -27.67 -13.36 -9.74
CA PRO A 32 -26.77 -14.17 -10.53
C PRO A 32 -25.45 -14.47 -9.78
N PRO A 33 -24.88 -15.68 -9.89
CA PRO A 33 -23.65 -16.05 -9.17
C PRO A 33 -22.48 -15.08 -9.37
N ASN A 34 -22.29 -14.58 -10.60
CA ASN A 34 -21.23 -13.61 -10.92
C ASN A 34 -21.39 -12.27 -10.18
N VAL A 35 -22.64 -11.86 -9.93
CA VAL A 35 -22.93 -10.64 -9.17
C VAL A 35 -22.68 -10.88 -7.68
N ILE A 36 -22.98 -12.08 -7.17
CA ILE A 36 -22.64 -12.47 -5.80
C ILE A 36 -21.12 -12.43 -5.60
N ASP A 37 -20.34 -13.00 -6.52
CA ASP A 37 -18.88 -12.99 -6.47
C ASP A 37 -18.32 -11.56 -6.47
N GLU A 38 -18.89 -10.66 -7.28
CA GLU A 38 -18.48 -9.25 -7.33
C GLU A 38 -18.82 -8.51 -6.03
N ILE A 39 -19.99 -8.75 -5.45
CA ILE A 39 -20.40 -8.18 -4.16
C ILE A 39 -19.44 -8.66 -3.06
N GLU A 40 -19.19 -9.97 -2.97
CA GLU A 40 -18.28 -10.51 -1.97
C GLU A 40 -16.86 -9.96 -2.17
N ALA A 41 -16.32 -10.02 -3.38
CA ALA A 41 -14.99 -9.51 -3.67
C ALA A 41 -14.86 -8.02 -3.33
N SER A 42 -15.78 -7.19 -3.80
CA SER A 42 -15.75 -5.75 -3.56
C SER A 42 -15.77 -5.42 -2.06
N VAL A 43 -16.64 -6.07 -1.28
CA VAL A 43 -16.75 -5.81 0.17
C VAL A 43 -15.55 -6.36 0.94
N LYS A 44 -15.09 -7.59 0.62
CA LYS A 44 -13.98 -8.24 1.34
C LYS A 44 -12.64 -7.57 1.07
N TYR A 45 -12.43 -7.09 -0.16
CA TYR A 45 -11.16 -6.51 -0.58
C TYR A 45 -11.12 -4.98 -0.53
N GLU A 46 -12.25 -4.29 -0.30
CA GLU A 46 -12.35 -2.82 -0.26
C GLU A 46 -11.21 -2.16 0.54
N GLY A 47 -10.99 -2.61 1.78
CA GLY A 47 -9.99 -2.04 2.68
C GLY A 47 -8.56 -2.19 2.16
N TYR A 48 -8.28 -3.34 1.52
CA TYR A 48 -6.98 -3.62 0.92
C TYR A 48 -6.76 -2.76 -0.33
N ILE A 49 -7.77 -2.70 -1.21
CA ILE A 49 -7.73 -1.87 -2.42
C ILE A 49 -7.55 -0.39 -2.06
N LYS A 50 -8.28 0.10 -1.04
CA LYS A 50 -8.15 1.47 -0.55
C LYS A 50 -6.72 1.77 -0.06
N ARG A 51 -6.13 0.83 0.69
CA ARG A 51 -4.73 0.96 1.17
C ARG A 51 -3.74 0.98 0.00
N GLN A 52 -3.88 0.06 -0.94
CA GLN A 52 -3.02 -0.02 -2.12
C GLN A 52 -3.11 1.26 -2.98
N LYS A 53 -4.31 1.80 -3.20
CA LYS A 53 -4.49 3.08 -3.90
C LYS A 53 -3.78 4.22 -3.19
N ALA A 54 -3.91 4.32 -1.87
CA ALA A 54 -3.22 5.35 -1.09
C ALA A 54 -1.68 5.22 -1.17
N ASP A 55 -1.16 3.99 -1.19
CA ASP A 55 0.27 3.73 -1.36
C ASP A 55 0.76 4.16 -2.76
N ILE A 56 -0.01 3.85 -3.82
CA ILE A 56 0.27 4.28 -5.20
C ILE A 56 0.28 5.80 -5.31
N GLU A 57 -0.76 6.48 -4.81
CA GLU A 57 -0.85 7.95 -4.84
C GLU A 57 0.31 8.61 -4.08
N ARG A 58 0.75 8.01 -2.97
CA ARG A 58 1.94 8.47 -2.25
C ARG A 58 3.20 8.32 -3.09
N LEU A 59 3.38 7.19 -3.78
CA LEU A 59 4.55 6.99 -4.64
C LEU A 59 4.55 8.00 -5.80
N GLN A 60 3.43 8.14 -6.50
CA GLN A 60 3.26 9.07 -7.62
C GLN A 60 3.58 10.52 -7.23
N ARG A 61 3.05 10.99 -6.09
CA ARG A 61 3.36 12.35 -5.59
C ARG A 61 4.85 12.59 -5.35
N ASN A 62 5.62 11.55 -5.08
CA ASN A 62 7.04 11.65 -4.77
C ASN A 62 7.95 11.26 -5.94
N GLU A 63 7.43 10.88 -7.10
CA GLU A 63 8.22 10.44 -8.25
C GLU A 63 9.29 11.46 -8.66
N ASN A 64 8.94 12.74 -8.66
CA ASN A 64 9.83 13.85 -9.03
C ASN A 64 10.77 14.29 -7.90
N THR A 65 10.81 13.58 -6.76
CA THR A 65 11.70 13.94 -5.66
C THR A 65 13.15 13.67 -6.07
N PRO A 66 14.03 14.69 -6.12
CA PRO A 66 15.43 14.48 -6.43
C PRO A 66 16.14 13.84 -5.23
N ILE A 67 17.05 12.92 -5.53
CA ILE A 67 17.91 12.29 -4.53
C ILE A 67 19.21 13.12 -4.42
N PRO A 68 19.61 13.56 -3.21
CA PRO A 68 20.86 14.29 -3.03
C PRO A 68 22.07 13.51 -3.53
N LYS A 69 22.98 14.18 -4.25
CA LYS A 69 24.16 13.53 -4.86
C LYS A 69 25.13 12.91 -3.83
N ASN A 70 25.12 13.42 -2.60
CA ASN A 70 25.99 12.99 -1.51
C ASN A 70 25.29 12.05 -0.52
N ILE A 71 24.14 11.47 -0.89
CA ILE A 71 23.44 10.53 -0.01
C ILE A 71 24.30 9.28 0.23
N ASP A 72 24.43 8.88 1.49
CA ASP A 72 25.01 7.59 1.83
C ASP A 72 23.90 6.54 2.05
N TYR A 73 23.65 5.74 1.00
CA TYR A 73 22.65 4.68 1.06
C TYR A 73 22.93 3.64 2.15
N LYS A 74 24.19 3.47 2.57
CA LYS A 74 24.54 2.53 3.64
C LYS A 74 23.91 2.91 4.97
N ASN A 75 23.65 4.21 5.19
CA ASN A 75 23.05 4.77 6.39
C ASN A 75 21.52 4.83 6.36
N VAL A 76 20.88 4.37 5.28
CA VAL A 76 19.41 4.29 5.23
C VAL A 76 18.96 3.09 6.08
N VAL A 77 18.39 3.40 7.25
CA VAL A 77 17.90 2.41 8.21
C VAL A 77 16.75 1.59 7.60
N GLY A 78 16.80 0.27 7.78
CA GLY A 78 15.77 -0.67 7.34
C GLY A 78 15.91 -1.17 5.90
N LEU A 79 16.80 -0.60 5.08
CA LEU A 79 17.13 -1.19 3.77
C LEU A 79 17.97 -2.45 3.95
N SER A 80 17.70 -3.48 3.15
CA SER A 80 18.55 -4.67 3.07
C SER A 80 19.90 -4.33 2.44
N ASN A 81 20.91 -5.16 2.69
CA ASN A 81 22.24 -4.98 2.10
C ASN A 81 22.20 -5.01 0.57
N GLU A 82 21.39 -5.89 -0.02
CA GLU A 82 21.20 -5.96 -1.47
C GLU A 82 20.61 -4.66 -2.03
N VAL A 83 19.59 -4.11 -1.37
CA VAL A 83 18.96 -2.84 -1.80
C VAL A 83 19.95 -1.68 -1.66
N LYS A 84 20.69 -1.61 -0.54
CA LYS A 84 21.73 -0.59 -0.33
C LYS A 84 22.80 -0.66 -1.42
N GLN A 85 23.25 -1.87 -1.76
CA GLN A 85 24.22 -2.10 -2.82
C GLN A 85 23.68 -1.63 -4.17
N LYS A 86 22.50 -2.08 -4.57
CA LYS A 86 21.86 -1.69 -5.84
C LYS A 86 21.70 -0.18 -5.98
N LEU A 87 21.26 0.52 -4.93
CA LEU A 87 21.13 1.98 -4.94
C LEU A 87 22.50 2.67 -5.02
N SER A 88 23.50 2.14 -4.31
CA SER A 88 24.87 2.67 -4.31
C SER A 88 25.57 2.50 -5.66
N GLU A 89 25.30 1.41 -6.36
CA GLU A 89 25.83 1.13 -7.70
C GLU A 89 25.12 1.98 -8.76
N ALA A 90 23.79 2.06 -8.71
CA ALA A 90 22.99 2.76 -9.72
C ALA A 90 23.01 4.28 -9.57
N GLN A 91 23.25 4.81 -8.36
CA GLN A 91 23.25 6.26 -8.05
C GLN A 91 22.07 7.01 -8.70
N PRO A 92 20.81 6.59 -8.48
CA PRO A 92 19.66 7.20 -9.14
C PRO A 92 19.51 8.68 -8.75
N GLU A 93 19.24 9.53 -9.73
CA GLU A 93 19.07 10.98 -9.53
C GLU A 93 17.71 11.35 -8.91
N SER A 94 16.72 10.44 -8.97
CA SER A 94 15.36 10.67 -8.49
C SER A 94 14.72 9.39 -7.95
N ILE A 95 13.66 9.58 -7.15
CA ILE A 95 12.86 8.47 -6.62
C ILE A 95 12.20 7.65 -7.73
N ALA A 96 11.73 8.30 -8.81
CA ALA A 96 11.21 7.58 -9.98
C ALA A 96 12.25 6.67 -10.65
N ARG A 97 13.53 7.07 -10.69
CA ARG A 97 14.59 6.19 -11.21
C ARG A 97 14.90 5.07 -10.24
N ALA A 98 14.98 5.37 -8.94
CA ALA A 98 15.23 4.36 -7.91
C ALA A 98 14.14 3.27 -7.89
N SER A 99 12.87 3.65 -8.04
CA SER A 99 11.74 2.70 -7.99
C SER A 99 11.69 1.73 -9.16
N ARG A 100 12.32 2.06 -10.29
CA ARG A 100 12.41 1.20 -11.49
C ARG A 100 13.58 0.22 -11.45
N LEU A 101 14.47 0.33 -10.46
CA LEU A 101 15.59 -0.59 -10.33
C LEU A 101 15.10 -2.00 -9.95
N PRO A 102 15.63 -3.07 -10.59
CA PRO A 102 15.22 -4.43 -10.32
C PRO A 102 15.39 -4.83 -8.84
N GLY A 103 14.31 -5.32 -8.23
CA GLY A 103 14.31 -5.75 -6.82
C GLY A 103 14.18 -4.61 -5.81
N ILE A 104 13.98 -3.36 -6.25
CA ILE A 104 13.58 -2.28 -5.35
C ILE A 104 12.08 -2.34 -5.11
N THR A 105 11.67 -2.41 -3.84
CA THR A 105 10.27 -2.52 -3.43
C THR A 105 9.68 -1.16 -3.03
N PRO A 106 8.34 -1.00 -3.07
CA PRO A 106 7.66 0.18 -2.52
C PRO A 106 8.05 0.51 -1.07
N ALA A 107 8.32 -0.52 -0.25
CA ALA A 107 8.78 -0.35 1.12
C ALA A 107 10.18 0.27 1.20
N ALA A 108 11.11 -0.18 0.35
CA ALA A 108 12.45 0.40 0.25
C ALA A 108 12.39 1.88 -0.17
N ILE A 109 11.56 2.21 -1.16
CA ILE A 109 11.34 3.61 -1.58
C ILE A 109 10.77 4.46 -0.43
N SER A 110 9.85 3.90 0.34
CA SER A 110 9.29 4.60 1.51
C SER A 110 10.36 4.91 2.57
N LEU A 111 11.26 3.97 2.84
CA LEU A 111 12.39 4.16 3.77
C LEU A 111 13.38 5.22 3.26
N LEU A 112 13.74 5.15 1.97
CA LEU A 112 14.61 6.13 1.33
C LEU A 112 14.00 7.55 1.39
N MET A 113 12.71 7.68 1.10
CA MET A 113 11.99 8.96 1.20
C MET A 113 12.01 9.55 2.61
N VAL A 114 11.86 8.71 3.64
CA VAL A 114 11.96 9.16 5.04
C VAL A 114 13.36 9.65 5.35
N HIS A 115 14.40 8.96 4.86
CA HIS A 115 15.79 9.37 5.03
C HIS A 115 16.08 10.71 4.33
N ILE A 116 15.67 10.87 3.07
CA ILE A 116 15.86 12.13 2.31
C ILE A 116 15.17 13.30 3.01
N LYS A 117 13.93 13.12 3.51
CA LYS A 117 13.22 14.17 4.25
C LYS A 117 13.94 14.56 5.54
N LYS A 118 14.56 13.61 6.25
CA LYS A 118 15.38 13.90 7.43
C LYS A 118 16.65 14.65 7.06
N HIS A 119 17.32 14.24 5.98
CA HIS A 119 18.54 14.88 5.48
C HIS A 119 18.30 16.35 5.11
N ARG A 120 17.24 16.67 4.35
CA ARG A 120 16.93 18.06 3.98
C ARG A 120 16.65 18.96 5.18
N LYS A 121 15.86 18.47 6.15
CA LYS A 121 15.61 19.20 7.41
C LYS A 121 16.89 19.50 8.19
N ALA A 122 17.89 18.61 8.15
CA ALA A 122 19.17 18.82 8.81
C ALA A 122 20.07 19.84 8.07
N VAL A 123 19.97 19.89 6.74
CA VAL A 123 20.72 20.83 5.89
C VAL A 123 20.06 22.23 5.84
N GLY A 124 18.79 22.36 6.26
CA GLY A 124 18.05 23.62 6.27
C GLY A 124 17.40 23.95 4.92
N GLU A 125 17.22 22.94 4.05
CA GLU A 125 16.51 23.02 2.76
C GLU A 125 15.01 22.69 2.88
#